data_AF-A0A948WAP4-F1
#
_entry.id   AF-A0A948WAP4-F1
#
_cell.length_a   1.000
_cell.length_b   1.000
_cell.length_c   1.000
_cell.angle_alpha   90.00
_cell.angle_beta   90.00
_cell.angle_gamma   90.00
#
_symmetry.space_group_name_H-M   'P 1'
#
loop_
_entity.id
_entity.type
_entity.pdbx_description
1 polymer ?
#
loop_
_entity_poly.entity_id
_entity_poly.type
_entity_poly.pdbx_seq_one_letter_code
_entity_poly.pdbx_strand_id
1 'polypeptide(L)'
;MASSFEILEGNISSNRRLSAKKIYVVATEVRVLKNITLTVEDGTTILIKNGKLPESKLKRAALIFEQGSSLRAKKLFVKACDENFKRVKVSDNGGLWFLGNYKKASKDTMVVKVDDKNRKSSFRADLISVHYLGRLDPHKETSRTLAVQDDIDGISVLGVGLDEWQVSEVRSYHSADDGFDVTNSDLELDRLKVITPIEDGVNLSSSRLHIRRSLIIDVTKTKVQDRDIFDFEADDGASYFEIGQHCHVDIKGVFGDQLVLSSKDLKQPNSNPEARYKFKGVSRKAATLIYTINQD
;
A
#
# COMPACT_ATOMS: atom_id res chain seq x y z
N MET A 1 -21.65 23.14 -8.46
CA MET A 1 -22.60 22.02 -8.28
C MET A 1 -22.23 21.31 -6.99
N ALA A 2 -23.17 21.13 -6.05
CA ALA A 2 -22.90 20.34 -4.85
C ALA A 2 -22.64 18.89 -5.29
N SER A 3 -21.47 18.35 -4.97
CA SER A 3 -21.16 16.95 -5.20
C SER A 3 -22.04 16.09 -4.29
N SER A 4 -22.96 15.32 -4.87
CA SER A 4 -23.75 14.34 -4.12
C SER A 4 -22.86 13.18 -3.69
N PHE A 5 -22.99 12.74 -2.45
CA PHE A 5 -22.36 11.53 -1.95
C PHE A 5 -23.16 10.28 -2.37
N GLU A 6 -22.47 9.19 -2.66
CA GLU A 6 -23.04 7.86 -2.80
C GLU A 6 -22.31 6.91 -1.87
N ILE A 7 -23.03 6.30 -0.93
CA ILE A 7 -22.45 5.30 -0.03
C ILE A 7 -22.32 3.99 -0.81
N LEU A 8 -21.13 3.41 -0.79
CA LEU A 8 -20.87 2.05 -1.25
C LEU A 8 -21.24 1.11 -0.10
N GLU A 9 -22.49 0.68 -0.07
CA GLU A 9 -22.98 -0.24 0.95
C GLU A 9 -22.69 -1.70 0.58
N GLY A 10 -22.13 -2.44 1.52
CA GLY A 10 -21.87 -3.87 1.40
C GLY A 10 -20.86 -4.24 0.30
N ASN A 11 -20.81 -5.54 -0.02
CA ASN A 11 -19.91 -6.07 -1.04
C ASN A 11 -20.38 -5.68 -2.45
N ILE A 12 -19.42 -5.35 -3.33
CA ILE A 12 -19.68 -5.11 -4.75
C ILE A 12 -19.72 -6.49 -5.43
N SER A 13 -20.93 -7.01 -5.60
CA SER A 13 -21.22 -8.36 -6.13
C SER A 13 -21.59 -8.40 -7.61
N SER A 14 -21.61 -7.25 -8.28
CA SER A 14 -21.82 -7.13 -9.73
C SER A 14 -20.91 -6.05 -10.31
N ASN A 15 -20.58 -6.16 -11.60
CA ASN A 15 -19.74 -5.17 -12.27
C ASN A 15 -20.31 -3.77 -12.07
N ARG A 16 -19.50 -2.86 -11.51
CA ARG A 16 -19.95 -1.52 -11.12
C ARG A 16 -19.05 -0.46 -11.73
N ARG A 17 -19.67 0.62 -12.20
CA ARG A 17 -18.98 1.81 -12.67
C ARG A 17 -19.22 2.96 -11.70
N LEU A 18 -18.15 3.53 -11.17
CA LEU A 18 -18.18 4.74 -10.35
C LEU A 18 -17.94 5.95 -11.25
N SER A 19 -18.87 6.90 -11.22
CA SER A 19 -18.83 8.09 -12.08
C SER A 19 -18.12 9.27 -11.43
N ALA A 20 -17.39 10.04 -12.23
CA ALA A 20 -16.68 11.24 -11.76
C ALA A 20 -17.62 12.37 -11.28
N LYS A 21 -18.93 12.24 -11.47
CA LYS A 21 -19.94 13.21 -11.03
C LYS A 21 -20.28 13.11 -9.53
N LYS A 22 -19.87 12.02 -8.87
CA LYS A 22 -20.19 11.74 -7.47
C LYS A 22 -18.92 11.55 -6.66
N ILE A 23 -19.06 11.73 -5.34
CA ILE A 23 -18.08 11.28 -4.37
C ILE A 23 -18.62 9.98 -3.77
N TYR A 24 -17.82 8.93 -3.80
CA TYR A 24 -18.21 7.63 -3.23
C TYR A 24 -17.68 7.50 -1.82
N VAL A 25 -18.45 6.89 -0.93
CA VAL A 25 -18.07 6.71 0.48
C VAL A 25 -18.10 5.23 0.84
N VAL A 26 -16.98 4.71 1.29
CA VAL A 26 -16.82 3.40 1.92
C VAL A 26 -16.98 3.61 3.42
N ALA A 27 -18.19 3.33 3.93
CA ALA A 27 -18.53 3.50 5.34
C ALA A 27 -18.40 2.21 6.17
N THR A 28 -18.21 1.07 5.48
CA THR A 28 -18.01 -0.26 6.05
C THR A 28 -16.82 -0.94 5.37
N GLU A 29 -16.56 -2.22 5.69
CA GLU A 29 -15.75 -3.04 4.78
C GLU A 29 -16.52 -3.28 3.49
N VAL A 30 -15.97 -2.84 2.38
CA VAL A 30 -16.51 -3.01 1.03
C VAL A 30 -15.55 -3.89 0.25
N ARG A 31 -16.02 -5.08 -0.11
CA ARG A 31 -15.23 -6.05 -0.89
C ARG A 31 -15.70 -6.07 -2.33
N VAL A 32 -14.80 -5.85 -3.29
CA VAL A 32 -15.03 -6.15 -4.71
C VAL A 32 -14.82 -7.65 -4.87
N LEU A 33 -15.91 -8.37 -5.12
CA LEU A 33 -15.87 -9.83 -5.08
C LEU A 33 -15.17 -10.43 -6.31
N LYS A 34 -14.82 -11.71 -6.19
CA LYS A 34 -14.28 -12.53 -7.28
C LYS A 34 -15.14 -12.41 -8.55
N ASN A 35 -14.49 -12.35 -9.71
CA ASN A 35 -15.09 -12.15 -11.03
C ASN A 35 -15.79 -10.81 -11.25
N ILE A 36 -15.72 -9.88 -10.29
CA ILE A 36 -16.34 -8.57 -10.38
C ILE A 36 -15.30 -7.51 -10.73
N THR A 37 -15.64 -6.63 -11.66
CA THR A 37 -14.86 -5.46 -12.03
C THR A 37 -15.47 -4.19 -11.45
N LEU A 38 -14.68 -3.45 -10.66
CA LEU A 38 -14.95 -2.07 -10.32
C LEU A 38 -14.26 -1.16 -11.34
N THR A 39 -15.05 -0.45 -12.14
CA THR A 39 -14.55 0.57 -13.07
C THR A 39 -14.70 1.95 -12.43
N VAL A 40 -13.61 2.71 -12.34
CA VAL A 40 -13.60 4.05 -11.74
C VAL A 40 -13.28 5.07 -12.82
N GLU A 41 -14.23 5.98 -13.10
CA GLU A 41 -14.01 7.05 -14.07
C GLU A 41 -12.92 8.02 -13.59
N ASP A 42 -12.14 8.56 -14.54
CA ASP A 42 -11.10 9.54 -14.24
C ASP A 42 -11.68 10.76 -13.51
N GLY A 43 -11.06 11.16 -12.41
CA GLY A 43 -11.54 12.24 -11.54
C GLY A 43 -12.50 11.81 -10.42
N THR A 44 -12.91 10.55 -10.37
CA THR A 44 -13.70 10.03 -9.24
C THR A 44 -12.89 10.05 -7.94
N THR A 45 -13.51 10.48 -6.85
CA THR A 45 -12.95 10.38 -5.50
C THR A 45 -13.74 9.37 -4.67
N ILE A 46 -13.02 8.46 -4.03
CA ILE A 46 -13.55 7.56 -3.01
C ILE A 46 -13.08 8.07 -1.64
N LEU A 47 -13.98 8.12 -0.68
CA LEU A 47 -13.70 8.40 0.71
C LEU A 47 -13.82 7.12 1.52
N ILE A 48 -12.92 6.88 2.47
CA ILE A 48 -13.04 5.81 3.46
C ILE A 48 -13.30 6.44 4.82
N LYS A 49 -14.39 6.03 5.49
CA LYS A 49 -14.78 6.59 6.78
C LYS A 49 -13.79 6.15 7.87
N ASN A 50 -13.32 7.11 8.66
CA ASN A 50 -12.57 6.83 9.89
C ASN A 50 -13.49 6.37 11.03
N GLY A 51 -12.93 5.59 11.94
CA GLY A 51 -13.58 5.18 13.19
C GLY A 51 -13.82 3.67 13.27
N LYS A 52 -14.00 3.21 14.51
CA LYS A 52 -14.21 1.80 14.85
C LYS A 52 -15.49 1.24 14.22
N LEU A 53 -15.41 0.05 13.65
CA LEU A 53 -16.54 -0.74 13.17
C LEU A 53 -16.50 -2.16 13.79
N PRO A 54 -17.06 -2.35 15.01
CA PRO A 54 -16.92 -3.61 15.75
C PRO A 54 -17.36 -4.87 14.99
N GLU A 55 -18.33 -4.75 14.09
CA GLU A 55 -18.87 -5.86 13.31
C GLU A 55 -18.00 -6.27 12.10
N SER A 56 -17.01 -5.44 11.71
CA SER A 56 -16.14 -5.73 10.59
C SER A 56 -14.92 -6.59 11.02
N LYS A 57 -14.23 -7.24 10.08
CA LYS A 57 -13.05 -8.08 10.37
C LYS A 57 -11.84 -7.24 10.79
N LEU A 58 -11.53 -6.20 10.03
CA LEU A 58 -10.51 -5.17 10.30
C LEU A 58 -10.94 -4.17 11.38
N LYS A 59 -12.16 -4.28 11.91
CA LYS A 59 -12.77 -3.33 12.85
C LYS A 59 -12.77 -1.88 12.34
N ARG A 60 -12.70 -1.66 11.02
CA ARG A 60 -12.60 -0.36 10.33
C ARG A 60 -13.21 -0.46 8.92
N ALA A 61 -13.59 0.69 8.35
CA ALA A 61 -14.01 0.74 6.96
C ALA A 61 -12.81 0.55 6.02
N ALA A 62 -12.96 -0.24 4.96
CA ALA A 62 -11.87 -0.57 4.04
C ALA A 62 -12.41 -0.84 2.64
N LEU A 63 -11.63 -0.53 1.61
CA LEU A 63 -11.91 -0.98 0.25
C LEU A 63 -10.97 -2.13 -0.09
N ILE A 64 -11.54 -3.31 -0.33
CA ILE A 64 -10.78 -4.54 -0.52
C ILE A 64 -11.11 -5.12 -1.89
N PHE A 65 -10.10 -5.33 -2.71
CA PHE A 65 -10.21 -6.09 -3.95
C PHE A 65 -9.87 -7.55 -3.66
N GLU A 66 -10.89 -8.41 -3.61
CA GLU A 66 -10.72 -9.84 -3.33
C GLU A 66 -9.96 -10.56 -4.46
N GLN A 67 -9.45 -11.74 -4.15
CA GLN A 67 -8.84 -12.61 -5.14
C GLN A 67 -9.79 -12.87 -6.33
N GLY A 68 -9.27 -12.66 -7.54
CA GLY A 68 -10.01 -12.80 -8.80
C GLY A 68 -10.95 -11.64 -9.11
N SER A 69 -10.93 -10.56 -8.33
CA SER A 69 -11.63 -9.32 -8.65
C SER A 69 -10.82 -8.46 -9.64
N SER A 70 -11.38 -7.32 -10.06
CA SER A 70 -10.67 -6.43 -10.98
C SER A 70 -10.93 -4.95 -10.69
N LEU A 71 -9.87 -4.14 -10.84
CA LEU A 71 -9.92 -2.68 -10.88
C LEU A 71 -9.61 -2.21 -12.29
N ARG A 72 -10.44 -1.31 -12.82
CA ARG A 72 -10.12 -0.51 -14.00
C ARG A 72 -10.29 0.97 -13.69
N ALA A 73 -9.18 1.68 -13.59
CA ALA A 73 -9.17 3.13 -13.41
C ALA A 73 -8.18 3.77 -14.38
N LYS A 74 -8.32 5.08 -14.59
CA LYS A 74 -7.20 5.89 -15.06
C LYS A 74 -6.45 6.44 -13.85
N LYS A 75 -7.11 7.31 -13.09
CA LYS A 75 -6.65 7.79 -11.79
C LYS A 75 -7.66 7.43 -10.72
N LEU A 76 -7.19 6.76 -9.67
CA LEU A 76 -7.96 6.46 -8.47
C LEU A 76 -7.48 7.35 -7.32
N PHE A 77 -8.39 8.11 -6.72
CA PHE A 77 -8.12 8.90 -5.52
C PHE A 77 -8.92 8.35 -4.35
N VAL A 78 -8.23 7.97 -3.28
CA VAL A 78 -8.83 7.47 -2.05
C VAL A 78 -8.37 8.33 -0.87
N LYS A 79 -9.30 8.78 -0.02
CA LYS A 79 -9.00 9.71 1.09
C LYS A 79 -9.81 9.36 2.33
N ALA A 80 -9.30 9.66 3.53
CA ALA A 80 -10.11 9.57 4.73
C ALA A 80 -11.26 10.61 4.78
N CYS A 81 -12.34 10.24 5.44
CA CYS A 81 -13.40 11.15 5.86
C CYS A 81 -13.86 10.91 7.30
N ASP A 82 -14.51 11.92 7.88
CA ASP A 82 -15.19 11.82 9.18
C ASP A 82 -16.57 11.17 9.07
N GLU A 83 -17.27 11.12 10.20
CA GLU A 83 -18.63 10.59 10.33
C GLU A 83 -19.67 11.33 9.48
N ASN A 84 -19.38 12.57 9.08
CA ASN A 84 -20.23 13.40 8.23
C ASN A 84 -19.75 13.39 6.76
N PHE A 85 -18.86 12.45 6.42
CA PHE A 85 -18.25 12.29 5.09
C PHE A 85 -17.46 13.51 4.61
N LYS A 86 -17.01 14.35 5.53
CA LYS A 86 -16.08 15.43 5.20
C LYS A 86 -14.67 14.88 5.20
N ARG A 87 -13.87 15.28 4.20
CA ARG A 87 -12.45 14.90 4.12
C ARG A 87 -11.70 15.39 5.34
N VAL A 88 -10.87 14.52 5.92
CA VAL A 88 -10.03 14.83 7.08
C VAL A 88 -8.56 14.53 6.80
N LYS A 89 -7.69 15.08 7.65
CA LYS A 89 -6.22 14.88 7.61
C LYS A 89 -5.75 14.01 8.77
N VAL A 90 -6.51 12.96 9.04
CA VAL A 90 -6.27 11.98 10.09
C VAL A 90 -6.60 10.62 9.51
N SER A 91 -5.82 9.62 9.84
CA SER A 91 -6.02 8.22 9.47
C SER A 91 -6.52 7.42 10.68
N ASP A 92 -7.62 6.70 10.51
CA ASP A 92 -8.14 5.69 11.46
C ASP A 92 -9.15 4.82 10.71
N ASN A 93 -8.70 4.21 9.62
CA ASN A 93 -9.50 3.37 8.74
C ASN A 93 -8.73 2.11 8.33
N GLY A 94 -9.36 1.24 7.58
CA GLY A 94 -8.80 -0.04 7.17
C GLY A 94 -8.12 -0.01 5.81
N GLY A 95 -7.81 1.17 5.24
CA GLY A 95 -6.96 1.27 4.05
C GLY A 95 -7.56 0.70 2.76
N LEU A 96 -6.67 0.47 1.79
CA LEU A 96 -6.94 -0.04 0.46
C LEU A 96 -6.16 -1.34 0.22
N TRP A 97 -6.87 -2.43 -0.10
CA TRP A 97 -6.27 -3.76 -0.22
C TRP A 97 -6.39 -4.33 -1.63
N PHE A 98 -5.32 -4.94 -2.12
CA PHE A 98 -5.28 -5.70 -3.37
C PHE A 98 -4.84 -7.13 -3.13
N LEU A 99 -5.77 -8.07 -3.31
CA LEU A 99 -5.53 -9.50 -3.10
C LEU A 99 -5.39 -10.22 -4.45
N GLY A 100 -4.24 -10.82 -4.69
CA GLY A 100 -3.92 -11.54 -5.92
C GLY A 100 -4.14 -13.04 -5.84
N ASN A 101 -3.50 -13.76 -6.76
CA ASN A 101 -3.48 -15.22 -6.83
C ASN A 101 -2.08 -15.77 -7.16
N TYR A 102 -1.05 -14.93 -7.12
CA TYR A 102 0.33 -15.28 -7.48
C TYR A 102 1.01 -16.17 -6.45
N LYS A 103 0.91 -15.81 -5.16
CA LYS A 103 1.46 -16.58 -4.04
C LYS A 103 0.53 -16.55 -2.84
N LYS A 104 0.69 -17.52 -1.96
CA LYS A 104 0.05 -17.50 -0.65
C LYS A 104 0.60 -16.31 0.13
N ALA A 105 -0.27 -15.56 0.79
CA ALA A 105 0.12 -14.43 1.63
C ALA A 105 -0.92 -14.27 2.75
N SER A 106 -0.52 -13.69 3.87
CA SER A 106 -1.43 -13.30 4.93
C SER A 106 -0.90 -12.08 5.66
N LYS A 107 -1.79 -11.12 5.93
CA LYS A 107 -1.57 -9.97 6.81
C LYS A 107 -2.91 -9.69 7.50
N ASP A 108 -2.87 -9.38 8.80
CA ASP A 108 -4.07 -9.24 9.64
C ASP A 108 -5.06 -10.41 9.50
N THR A 109 -6.29 -10.10 9.08
CA THR A 109 -7.39 -11.02 8.82
C THR A 109 -7.53 -11.38 7.33
N MET A 110 -6.62 -10.87 6.49
CA MET A 110 -6.60 -11.10 5.05
C MET A 110 -5.69 -12.27 4.74
N VAL A 111 -6.20 -13.20 3.93
CA VAL A 111 -5.48 -14.41 3.52
C VAL A 111 -5.69 -14.63 2.03
N VAL A 112 -4.58 -14.77 1.33
CA VAL A 112 -4.51 -15.17 -0.08
C VAL A 112 -4.05 -16.62 -0.16
N LYS A 113 -4.73 -17.42 -0.97
CA LYS A 113 -4.37 -18.80 -1.27
C LYS A 113 -4.18 -18.94 -2.78
N VAL A 114 -3.18 -19.67 -3.23
CA VAL A 114 -3.03 -19.94 -4.66
C VAL A 114 -4.07 -20.96 -5.09
N ASP A 115 -4.86 -20.62 -6.11
CA ASP A 115 -5.82 -21.51 -6.75
C ASP A 115 -5.81 -21.31 -8.27
N ASP A 116 -5.20 -22.25 -9.00
CA ASP A 116 -5.06 -22.19 -10.45
C ASP A 116 -6.40 -22.26 -11.20
N LYS A 117 -7.48 -22.72 -10.54
CA LYS A 117 -8.82 -22.73 -11.12
C LYS A 117 -9.48 -21.36 -11.05
N ASN A 118 -8.95 -20.46 -10.23
CA ASN A 118 -9.47 -19.11 -10.09
C ASN A 118 -8.94 -18.22 -11.19
N ARG A 119 -9.84 -17.40 -11.74
CA ARG A 119 -9.43 -16.28 -12.56
C ARG A 119 -8.49 -15.42 -11.73
N LYS A 120 -7.33 -15.09 -12.31
CA LYS A 120 -6.38 -14.14 -11.73
C LYS A 120 -7.02 -12.77 -11.56
N SER A 121 -6.62 -12.05 -10.52
CA SER A 121 -7.00 -10.66 -10.31
C SER A 121 -6.50 -9.79 -11.48
N SER A 122 -7.11 -8.62 -11.69
CA SER A 122 -6.60 -7.65 -12.68
C SER A 122 -6.75 -6.22 -12.18
N PHE A 123 -5.64 -5.60 -11.83
CA PHE A 123 -5.56 -4.27 -11.28
C PHE A 123 -4.91 -3.32 -12.28
N ARG A 124 -5.71 -2.45 -12.91
CA ARG A 124 -5.26 -1.56 -13.97
C ARG A 124 -5.52 -0.11 -13.59
N ALA A 125 -4.46 0.69 -13.49
CA ALA A 125 -4.54 2.13 -13.31
C ALA A 125 -3.28 2.87 -13.79
N ASP A 126 -3.43 4.09 -14.30
CA ASP A 126 -2.26 4.96 -14.51
C ASP A 126 -1.71 5.46 -13.17
N LEU A 127 -2.61 5.71 -12.20
CA LEU A 127 -2.31 6.23 -10.87
C LEU A 127 -3.29 5.73 -9.82
N ILE A 128 -2.77 5.27 -8.67
CA ILE A 128 -3.48 5.16 -7.40
C ILE A 128 -2.87 6.17 -6.42
N SER A 129 -3.70 7.03 -5.84
CA SER A 129 -3.28 8.04 -4.86
C SER A 129 -4.12 7.95 -3.60
N VAL A 130 -3.49 7.56 -2.49
CA VAL A 130 -4.12 7.42 -1.17
C VAL A 130 -3.67 8.56 -0.24
N HIS A 131 -4.58 9.03 0.62
CA HIS A 131 -4.30 10.10 1.58
C HIS A 131 -4.94 9.81 2.93
N TYR A 132 -4.14 9.83 4.00
CA TYR A 132 -4.61 9.64 5.37
C TYR A 132 -5.36 8.32 5.54
N LEU A 133 -4.82 7.24 5.00
CA LEU A 133 -5.41 5.91 5.13
C LEU A 133 -4.63 5.06 6.13
N GLY A 134 -5.24 3.97 6.58
CA GLY A 134 -4.66 3.06 7.55
C GLY A 134 -5.02 3.40 9.00
N ARG A 135 -4.45 2.64 9.93
CA ARG A 135 -4.63 2.77 11.37
C ARG A 135 -3.34 2.41 12.09
N LEU A 136 -2.98 3.25 13.06
CA LEU A 136 -1.90 2.95 14.00
C LEU A 136 -2.21 1.72 14.85
N ASP A 137 -1.12 1.10 15.26
CA ASP A 137 -1.05 0.08 16.28
C ASP A 137 -1.94 0.43 17.50
N PRO A 138 -2.88 -0.44 17.92
CA PRO A 138 -3.73 -0.11 19.06
C PRO A 138 -2.85 -0.09 20.31
N HIS A 139 -2.66 1.08 20.93
CA HIS A 139 -1.96 1.21 22.21
C HIS A 139 -2.41 0.10 23.17
N LYS A 140 -1.52 -0.88 23.42
CA LYS A 140 -1.71 -2.09 24.24
C LYS A 140 -2.96 -2.00 25.13
N GLU A 141 -4.11 -2.45 24.64
CA GLU A 141 -5.24 -2.72 25.53
C GLU A 141 -4.79 -3.86 26.43
N THR A 142 -4.75 -3.62 27.74
CA THR A 142 -4.09 -4.42 28.79
C THR A 142 -4.74 -5.80 29.05
N SER A 143 -5.39 -6.41 28.06
CA SER A 143 -5.98 -7.73 28.15
C SER A 143 -5.46 -8.62 27.01
N ARG A 144 -4.75 -9.67 27.41
CA ARG A 144 -4.12 -10.75 26.62
C ARG A 144 -5.05 -11.57 25.70
N THR A 145 -6.12 -11.01 25.14
CA THR A 145 -7.15 -11.80 24.43
C THR A 145 -7.64 -11.25 23.09
N LEU A 146 -7.01 -10.21 22.51
CA LEU A 146 -7.32 -9.79 21.14
C LEU A 146 -6.03 -9.61 20.33
N ALA A 147 -5.31 -10.70 20.11
CA ALA A 147 -4.17 -10.80 19.19
C ALA A 147 -4.57 -10.67 17.71
N VAL A 148 -5.50 -9.77 17.36
CA VAL A 148 -6.18 -9.79 16.05
C VAL A 148 -5.96 -8.52 15.23
N GLN A 149 -5.31 -7.48 15.75
CA GLN A 149 -5.11 -6.29 14.93
C GLN A 149 -3.74 -5.67 15.13
N ASP A 150 -2.80 -6.11 14.30
CA ASP A 150 -1.66 -5.28 13.89
C ASP A 150 -2.17 -3.92 13.38
N ASP A 151 -1.26 -2.98 13.27
CA ASP A 151 -1.43 -1.80 12.43
C ASP A 151 -1.99 -2.12 11.02
N ILE A 152 -2.54 -1.10 10.38
CA ILE A 152 -3.12 -1.23 9.04
C ILE A 152 -2.53 -0.15 8.15
N ASP A 153 -1.98 -0.55 7.01
CA ASP A 153 -1.40 0.37 6.05
C ASP A 153 -2.44 1.24 5.34
N GLY A 154 -1.96 2.32 4.75
CA GLY A 154 -2.73 3.07 3.79
C GLY A 154 -3.04 2.28 2.51
N ILE A 155 -2.13 1.38 2.11
CA ILE A 155 -2.26 0.50 0.96
C ILE A 155 -1.44 -0.79 1.16
N SER A 156 -2.09 -1.93 1.00
CA SER A 156 -1.48 -3.26 1.15
C SER A 156 -1.73 -4.13 -0.09
N VAL A 157 -0.69 -4.81 -0.57
CA VAL A 157 -0.74 -5.67 -1.76
C VAL A 157 -0.26 -7.08 -1.41
N LEU A 158 -1.16 -8.06 -1.48
CA LEU A 158 -0.90 -9.42 -1.00
C LEU A 158 -1.00 -10.43 -2.15
N GLY A 159 0.06 -11.20 -2.35
CA GLY A 159 0.08 -12.33 -3.28
C GLY A 159 -0.24 -11.93 -4.73
N VAL A 160 0.17 -10.76 -5.19
CA VAL A 160 -0.11 -10.23 -6.53
C VAL A 160 1.10 -10.42 -7.45
N GLY A 161 0.87 -10.90 -8.67
CA GLY A 161 1.92 -11.08 -9.68
C GLY A 161 1.93 -10.00 -10.77
N LEU A 162 2.99 -10.00 -11.59
CA LEU A 162 3.18 -9.07 -12.71
C LEU A 162 2.06 -9.13 -13.77
N ASP A 163 1.37 -10.26 -13.89
CA ASP A 163 0.24 -10.41 -14.82
C ASP A 163 -1.10 -9.90 -14.24
N GLU A 164 -1.17 -9.76 -12.91
CA GLU A 164 -2.31 -9.20 -12.19
C GLU A 164 -2.18 -7.68 -12.01
N TRP A 165 -0.96 -7.17 -11.85
CA TRP A 165 -0.68 -5.76 -11.58
C TRP A 165 -0.26 -4.98 -12.81
N GLN A 166 -1.11 -4.07 -13.28
CA GLN A 166 -0.79 -3.05 -14.29
C GLN A 166 -1.12 -1.65 -13.77
N VAL A 167 -0.68 -1.33 -12.55
CA VAL A 167 -0.73 0.03 -12.01
C VAL A 167 0.60 0.71 -12.25
N SER A 168 0.62 1.84 -12.96
CA SER A 168 1.88 2.51 -13.32
C SER A 168 2.46 3.38 -12.21
N GLU A 169 1.60 3.97 -11.37
CA GLU A 169 2.04 4.89 -10.32
C GLU A 169 1.25 4.70 -9.03
N VAL A 170 1.97 4.62 -7.90
CA VAL A 170 1.40 4.64 -6.55
C VAL A 170 1.88 5.88 -5.83
N ARG A 171 0.95 6.58 -5.20
CA ARG A 171 1.22 7.70 -4.30
C ARG A 171 0.55 7.47 -2.96
N SER A 172 1.35 7.41 -1.89
CA SER A 172 0.87 7.31 -0.53
C SER A 172 1.28 8.56 0.26
N TYR A 173 0.32 9.17 0.94
CA TYR A 173 0.52 10.36 1.74
C TYR A 173 -0.10 10.17 3.11
N HIS A 174 0.71 10.32 4.16
CA HIS A 174 0.23 10.26 5.54
C HIS A 174 -0.48 8.94 5.85
N SER A 175 0.11 7.81 5.42
CA SER A 175 -0.31 6.51 5.94
C SER A 175 -0.22 6.53 7.46
N ALA A 176 -1.18 5.89 8.14
CA ALA A 176 -1.14 5.74 9.59
C ALA A 176 -0.06 4.77 10.08
N ASP A 177 0.55 4.08 9.15
CA ASP A 177 1.46 2.97 9.35
C ASP A 177 2.45 3.03 8.17
N ASP A 178 2.74 1.91 7.50
CA ASP A 178 3.60 1.89 6.32
C ASP A 178 3.02 2.61 5.11
N GLY A 179 3.92 3.24 4.36
CA GLY A 179 3.57 3.97 3.16
C GLY A 179 3.07 3.08 2.03
N PHE A 180 3.69 1.92 1.84
CA PHE A 180 3.35 0.93 0.83
C PHE A 180 3.83 -0.45 1.28
N ASP A 181 2.89 -1.29 1.69
CA ASP A 181 3.15 -2.67 2.12
C ASP A 181 2.89 -3.65 0.96
N VAL A 182 3.86 -4.52 0.73
CA VAL A 182 3.76 -5.57 -0.27
C VAL A 182 4.24 -6.92 0.31
N THR A 183 3.30 -7.85 0.48
CA THR A 183 3.56 -9.21 0.98
C THR A 183 3.48 -10.23 -0.16
N ASN A 184 4.49 -11.08 -0.28
CA ASN A 184 4.54 -12.22 -1.20
C ASN A 184 4.15 -11.89 -2.66
N SER A 185 4.53 -10.72 -3.15
CA SER A 185 4.11 -10.22 -4.47
C SER A 185 5.29 -9.92 -5.40
N ASP A 186 5.02 -9.80 -6.70
CA ASP A 186 5.98 -9.36 -7.72
C ASP A 186 5.35 -8.24 -8.55
N LEU A 187 5.83 -7.02 -8.33
CA LEU A 187 5.23 -5.78 -8.84
C LEU A 187 6.24 -4.94 -9.61
N GLU A 188 5.75 -4.27 -10.65
CA GLU A 188 6.49 -3.23 -11.37
C GLU A 188 5.68 -1.92 -11.40
N LEU A 189 6.33 -0.81 -11.08
CA LEU A 189 5.79 0.55 -11.15
C LEU A 189 6.70 1.43 -12.02
N ASP A 190 6.12 2.37 -12.75
CA ASP A 190 6.90 3.49 -13.28
C ASP A 190 7.32 4.44 -12.16
N ARG A 191 6.42 4.71 -11.22
CA ARG A 191 6.63 5.74 -10.20
C ARG A 191 6.06 5.32 -8.86
N LEU A 192 6.86 5.49 -7.82
CA LEU A 192 6.43 5.35 -6.43
C LEU A 192 6.72 6.65 -5.68
N LYS A 193 5.71 7.14 -4.97
CA LYS A 193 5.86 8.28 -4.07
C LYS A 193 5.22 8.00 -2.73
N VAL A 194 6.04 7.97 -1.68
CA VAL A 194 5.60 7.82 -0.29
C VAL A 194 6.04 9.02 0.50
N ILE A 195 5.10 9.71 1.15
CA ILE A 195 5.39 10.93 1.91
C ILE A 195 4.75 10.85 3.29
N THR A 196 5.60 11.00 4.30
CA THR A 196 5.21 11.12 5.71
C THR A 196 4.29 9.97 6.17
N PRO A 197 4.65 8.68 5.95
CA PRO A 197 4.02 7.57 6.67
C PRO A 197 4.22 7.75 8.19
N ILE A 198 3.51 7.02 9.05
CA ILE A 198 3.84 7.05 10.48
C ILE A 198 5.01 6.12 10.78
N GLU A 199 5.10 4.99 10.09
CA GLU A 199 6.18 4.01 10.23
C GLU A 199 7.04 4.07 8.96
N ASP A 200 7.08 3.01 8.17
CA ASP A 200 8.06 2.86 7.12
C ASP A 200 7.63 3.42 5.77
N GLY A 201 8.62 3.69 4.95
CA GLY A 201 8.43 4.14 3.58
C GLY A 201 7.82 3.03 2.74
N VAL A 202 8.51 1.90 2.68
CA VAL A 202 8.14 0.72 1.92
C VAL A 202 8.44 -0.49 2.78
N ASN A 203 7.42 -1.31 3.01
CA ASN A 203 7.55 -2.58 3.69
C ASN A 203 7.40 -3.72 2.67
N LEU A 204 8.39 -4.62 2.62
CA LEU A 204 8.37 -5.79 1.73
C LEU A 204 8.62 -7.09 2.50
N SER A 205 7.61 -7.96 2.60
CA SER A 205 7.80 -9.33 3.08
C SER A 205 7.79 -10.32 1.91
N SER A 206 8.91 -10.98 1.66
CA SER A 206 9.10 -11.97 0.57
C SER A 206 8.62 -11.52 -0.82
N SER A 207 8.89 -10.25 -1.16
CA SER A 207 8.34 -9.58 -2.33
C SER A 207 9.41 -9.04 -3.29
N ARG A 208 9.00 -8.78 -4.53
CA ARG A 208 9.79 -8.07 -5.53
C ARG A 208 9.07 -6.80 -5.96
N LEU A 209 9.77 -5.67 -5.92
CA LEU A 209 9.24 -4.39 -6.36
C LEU A 209 10.26 -3.68 -7.25
N HIS A 210 9.89 -3.44 -8.51
CA HIS A 210 10.72 -2.73 -9.48
C HIS A 210 10.16 -1.33 -9.78
N ILE A 211 10.98 -0.29 -9.60
CA ILE A 211 10.63 1.12 -9.88
C ILE A 211 11.43 1.64 -11.08
N ARG A 212 10.75 1.90 -12.20
CA ARG A 212 11.42 2.21 -13.47
C ARG A 212 11.87 3.67 -13.63
N ARG A 213 11.05 4.65 -13.22
CA ARG A 213 11.24 6.07 -13.64
C ARG A 213 11.40 7.05 -12.49
N SER A 214 10.64 6.92 -11.41
CA SER A 214 10.75 7.85 -10.27
C SER A 214 10.47 7.17 -8.94
N LEU A 215 11.37 7.36 -8.00
CA LEU A 215 11.21 6.99 -6.60
C LEU A 215 11.32 8.23 -5.72
N ILE A 216 10.28 8.52 -4.97
CA ILE A 216 10.29 9.59 -3.97
C ILE A 216 9.83 9.00 -2.64
N ILE A 217 10.71 8.94 -1.65
CA ILE A 217 10.36 8.46 -0.31
C ILE A 217 10.80 9.50 0.73
N ASP A 218 9.84 10.03 1.48
CA ASP A 218 10.07 10.98 2.56
C ASP A 218 9.56 10.40 3.88
N VAL A 219 10.47 9.75 4.60
CA VAL A 219 10.27 9.26 5.97
C VAL A 219 11.11 10.14 6.90
N THR A 220 10.92 11.46 6.83
CA THR A 220 11.68 12.38 7.68
C THR A 220 11.44 12.02 9.16
N LYS A 221 12.53 11.68 9.87
CA LYS A 221 12.53 11.24 11.27
C LYS A 221 11.67 12.15 12.14
N THR A 222 10.76 11.54 12.90
CA THR A 222 9.92 12.21 13.90
C THR A 222 10.28 11.70 15.30
N LYS A 223 9.37 11.83 16.28
CA LYS A 223 9.55 11.23 17.62
C LYS A 223 9.11 9.76 17.68
N VAL A 224 8.44 9.27 16.65
CA VAL A 224 7.99 7.87 16.53
C VAL A 224 9.22 6.99 16.20
N GLN A 225 9.33 5.85 16.89
CA GLN A 225 10.32 4.79 16.65
C GLN A 225 9.82 3.88 15.51
N ASP A 226 10.65 2.98 14.95
CA ASP A 226 10.34 2.19 13.73
C ASP A 226 9.95 3.05 12.54
N ARG A 227 10.97 3.64 11.89
CA ARG A 227 10.76 4.61 10.82
C ARG A 227 11.88 4.57 9.80
N ASP A 228 11.89 3.53 9.01
CA ASP A 228 12.84 3.29 7.94
C ASP A 228 12.27 3.64 6.56
N ILE A 229 13.18 3.95 5.63
CA ILE A 229 12.82 4.15 4.22
C ILE A 229 12.37 2.81 3.63
N PHE A 230 13.04 1.74 4.03
CA PHE A 230 12.84 0.37 3.57
C PHE A 230 12.89 -0.52 4.81
N ASP A 231 11.84 -1.29 5.04
CA ASP A 231 11.84 -2.39 6.00
C ASP A 231 11.46 -3.68 5.26
N PHE A 232 12.35 -4.66 5.23
CA PHE A 232 12.14 -5.86 4.41
C PHE A 232 12.31 -7.12 5.26
N GLU A 233 11.36 -8.04 5.10
CA GLU A 233 11.37 -9.35 5.74
C GLU A 233 11.54 -10.47 4.69
N ALA A 234 12.11 -11.60 5.12
CA ALA A 234 12.39 -12.75 4.25
C ALA A 234 11.67 -14.06 4.66
N ASP A 235 10.46 -13.97 5.23
CA ASP A 235 9.69 -15.10 5.77
C ASP A 235 9.58 -16.32 4.85
N ASP A 236 9.00 -16.13 3.67
CA ASP A 236 8.76 -17.16 2.64
C ASP A 236 9.79 -17.10 1.49
N GLY A 237 10.84 -16.29 1.67
CA GLY A 237 11.89 -16.02 0.69
C GLY A 237 12.33 -14.56 0.68
N ALA A 238 13.38 -14.30 -0.09
CA ALA A 238 14.04 -13.01 -0.15
C ALA A 238 13.14 -11.87 -0.66
N SER A 239 13.33 -10.67 -0.11
CA SER A 239 12.73 -9.41 -0.56
C SER A 239 13.72 -8.59 -1.38
N TYR A 240 13.24 -8.07 -2.52
CA TYR A 240 14.03 -7.30 -3.46
C TYR A 240 13.31 -6.02 -3.89
N PHE A 241 14.01 -4.91 -3.78
CA PHE A 241 13.59 -3.62 -4.30
C PHE A 241 14.60 -3.14 -5.34
N GLU A 242 14.17 -3.08 -6.60
CA GLU A 242 15.00 -2.64 -7.71
C GLU A 242 14.63 -1.21 -8.13
N ILE A 243 15.64 -0.34 -8.19
CA ILE A 243 15.55 0.99 -8.78
C ILE A 243 16.19 0.91 -10.16
N GLY A 244 15.37 1.06 -11.20
CA GLY A 244 15.81 0.97 -12.59
C GLY A 244 16.88 2.01 -12.94
N GLN A 245 17.73 1.67 -13.91
CA GLN A 245 18.67 2.64 -14.47
C GLN A 245 17.91 3.84 -15.07
N HIS A 246 18.46 5.04 -14.86
CA HIS A 246 17.88 6.34 -15.19
C HIS A 246 16.65 6.74 -14.38
N CYS A 247 16.33 6.02 -13.29
CA CYS A 247 15.30 6.42 -12.36
C CYS A 247 15.68 7.70 -11.60
N HIS A 248 14.74 8.64 -11.47
CA HIS A 248 14.85 9.82 -10.61
C HIS A 248 14.59 9.42 -9.16
N VAL A 249 15.56 9.63 -8.28
CA VAL A 249 15.48 9.20 -6.87
C VAL A 249 15.58 10.42 -5.95
N ASP A 250 14.63 10.56 -5.04
CA ASP A 250 14.65 11.51 -3.92
C ASP A 250 14.19 10.78 -2.66
N ILE A 251 15.15 10.26 -1.89
CA ILE A 251 14.88 9.48 -0.67
C ILE A 251 15.53 10.14 0.54
N LYS A 252 14.80 10.21 1.65
CA LYS A 252 15.30 10.73 2.93
C LYS A 252 14.56 10.09 4.12
N GLY A 253 15.32 9.75 5.16
CA GLY A 253 14.83 9.03 6.33
C GLY A 253 15.97 8.29 7.02
N VAL A 254 15.67 7.20 7.72
CA VAL A 254 16.63 6.18 8.16
C VAL A 254 16.60 5.04 7.12
N PHE A 255 17.69 4.36 6.83
CA PHE A 255 17.74 3.52 5.61
C PHE A 255 16.93 2.21 5.69
N GLY A 256 16.75 1.64 6.88
CA GLY A 256 16.52 0.21 7.08
C GLY A 256 17.76 -0.47 7.63
N ASP A 257 17.57 -1.37 8.59
CA ASP A 257 18.59 -2.28 9.09
C ASP A 257 18.52 -3.64 8.38
N GLN A 258 19.57 -4.46 8.53
CA GLN A 258 19.66 -5.80 7.91
C GLN A 258 19.57 -5.85 6.37
N LEU A 259 19.50 -4.68 5.70
CA LEU A 259 19.44 -4.56 4.24
C LEU A 259 20.82 -4.51 3.59
N VAL A 260 20.92 -5.12 2.41
CA VAL A 260 22.07 -4.97 1.52
C VAL A 260 21.74 -3.97 0.41
N LEU A 261 22.56 -2.93 0.27
CA LEU A 261 22.51 -2.00 -0.86
C LEU A 261 23.61 -2.33 -1.88
N SER A 262 23.21 -2.82 -3.06
CA SER A 262 24.07 -2.95 -4.22
C SER A 262 23.81 -1.81 -5.20
N SER A 263 24.69 -0.79 -5.19
CA SER A 263 24.56 0.37 -6.08
C SER A 263 25.92 0.94 -6.51
N LYS A 264 25.96 1.48 -7.72
CA LYS A 264 27.06 2.33 -8.23
C LYS A 264 26.78 3.83 -8.09
N ASP A 265 25.53 4.20 -7.79
CA ASP A 265 25.03 5.58 -7.77
C ASP A 265 24.62 6.02 -6.36
N LEU A 266 23.83 5.21 -5.65
CA LEU A 266 23.43 5.48 -4.27
C LEU A 266 24.62 5.25 -3.33
N LYS A 267 24.74 6.10 -2.31
CA LYS A 267 25.78 5.97 -1.28
C LYS A 267 25.42 4.81 -0.36
N GLN A 268 26.42 4.08 0.13
CA GLN A 268 26.19 3.08 1.17
C GLN A 268 25.59 3.74 2.41
N PRO A 269 24.61 3.09 3.08
CA PRO A 269 24.10 3.57 4.35
C PRO A 269 25.22 3.58 5.40
N ASN A 270 25.00 4.36 6.46
CA ASN A 270 25.97 4.42 7.56
C ASN A 270 25.93 3.11 8.35
N SER A 271 27.03 2.74 9.01
CA SER A 271 27.05 1.58 9.91
C SER A 271 26.21 1.78 11.18
N ASN A 272 25.88 3.02 11.54
CA ASN A 272 24.90 3.31 12.58
C ASN A 272 23.49 3.23 11.95
N PRO A 273 22.65 2.25 12.36
CA PRO A 273 21.33 2.05 11.77
C PRO A 273 20.45 3.29 11.93
N GLU A 274 20.57 4.03 13.04
CA GLU A 274 19.77 5.23 13.32
C GLU A 274 20.16 6.49 12.52
N ALA A 275 21.23 6.39 11.72
CA ALA A 275 21.78 7.53 11.00
C ALA A 275 20.86 7.95 9.85
N ARG A 276 20.71 9.26 9.71
CA ARG A 276 19.95 9.83 8.60
C ARG A 276 20.59 9.47 7.26
N TYR A 277 19.80 8.83 6.40
CA TYR A 277 20.08 8.62 4.99
C TYR A 277 19.43 9.69 4.12
N LYS A 278 20.13 10.11 3.06
CA LYS A 278 19.57 10.99 2.02
C LYS A 278 20.26 10.77 0.69
N PHE A 279 19.47 10.61 -0.36
CA PHE A 279 19.92 10.66 -1.73
C PHE A 279 18.95 11.48 -2.58
N LYS A 280 19.49 12.34 -3.44
CA LYS A 280 18.72 13.07 -4.45
C LYS A 280 19.51 13.12 -5.75
N GLY A 281 18.99 12.49 -6.80
CA GLY A 281 19.71 12.37 -8.05
C GLY A 281 19.03 11.43 -9.05
N VAL A 282 19.82 10.89 -9.96
CA VAL A 282 19.38 9.92 -10.97
C VAL A 282 20.32 8.70 -10.89
N SER A 283 19.77 7.48 -10.91
CA SER A 283 20.56 6.23 -10.94
C SER A 283 21.17 6.01 -12.32
N ARG A 284 22.27 6.69 -12.65
CA ARG A 284 22.81 6.75 -14.03
C ARG A 284 23.64 5.54 -14.45
N LYS A 285 24.46 5.01 -13.57
CA LYS A 285 25.51 4.04 -13.91
C LYS A 285 25.00 2.61 -14.05
N ALA A 286 24.02 2.23 -13.23
CA ALA A 286 23.39 0.91 -13.25
C ALA A 286 22.03 0.95 -12.53
N ALA A 287 21.26 -0.13 -12.66
CA ALA A 287 20.19 -0.39 -11.72
C ALA A 287 20.76 -0.54 -10.29
N THR A 288 19.97 -0.16 -9.30
CA THR A 288 20.30 -0.32 -7.88
C THR A 288 19.40 -1.38 -7.28
N LEU A 289 19.97 -2.27 -6.48
CA LEU A 289 19.23 -3.32 -5.79
C LEU A 289 19.37 -3.11 -4.27
N ILE A 290 18.25 -3.17 -3.57
CA ILE A 290 18.16 -3.22 -2.12
C ILE A 290 17.47 -4.54 -1.78
N TYR A 291 18.03 -5.33 -0.87
CA TYR A 291 17.48 -6.65 -0.61
C TYR A 291 17.83 -7.19 0.77
N THR A 292 17.00 -8.14 1.22
CA THR A 292 17.32 -9.11 2.28
C THR A 292 17.10 -10.52 1.74
N ILE A 293 17.91 -11.49 2.18
CA ILE A 293 17.88 -12.89 1.71
C ILE A 293 17.80 -13.93 2.82
N ASN A 294 18.00 -13.52 4.07
CA ASN A 294 17.95 -14.42 5.23
C ASN A 294 16.70 -14.08 6.02
N GLN A 295 16.04 -15.09 6.60
CA GLN A 295 15.05 -14.88 7.64
C GLN A 295 15.74 -14.16 8.81
N ASP A 296 15.15 -13.06 9.27
CA ASP A 296 15.62 -12.32 10.44
C ASP A 296 15.43 -13.12 11.74
#